data_AF-A0A9Q9DLI4-F1
#
_entry.id   AF-A0A9Q9DLI4-F1
#
_cell.length_a   1.000
_cell.length_b   1.000
_cell.length_c   1.000
_cell.angle_alpha   90.00
_cell.angle_beta   90.00
_cell.angle_gamma   90.00
#
_symmetry.space_group_name_H-M   'P 1'
#
loop_
_entity.id
_entity.type
_entity.pdbx_description
1 polymer ?
#
loop_
_entity_poly.entity_id
_entity_poly.type
_entity_poly.pdbx_seq_one_letter_code
_entity_poly.pdbx_strand_id
1 'polypeptide(L)'
;MMHNPAHPGEVLKVADHLHMTRASLSSRIINGHASMSTELAVKLELAGFSKAKFWLDMQTNYNLWQTMQQAQPPISPLVSASPQTPL
;
A
#
# COMPACT_ATOMS: atom_id res chain seq x y z
N MET A 1 -4.05 13.39 -9.74
CA MET A 1 -2.58 13.48 -9.69
C MET A 1 -2.11 12.72 -8.46
N MET A 2 -1.82 11.42 -8.56
CA MET A 2 -1.23 10.68 -7.44
C MET A 2 0.30 10.75 -7.59
N HIS A 3 0.94 11.65 -6.85
CA HIS A 3 2.39 11.65 -6.68
C HIS A 3 2.77 10.43 -5.83
N ASN A 4 3.60 9.54 -6.39
CA ASN A 4 4.36 8.47 -5.76
C ASN A 4 3.99 8.19 -4.28
N PRO A 5 2.92 7.41 -4.00
CA PRO A 5 2.58 7.06 -2.63
C PRO A 5 3.74 6.31 -1.97
N ALA A 6 4.09 6.68 -0.74
CA ALA A 6 5.18 6.03 -0.02
C ALA A 6 4.86 4.54 0.24
N HIS A 7 5.86 3.67 0.03
CA HIS A 7 5.73 2.28 0.39
C HIS A 7 5.81 2.13 1.92
N PRO A 8 5.01 1.24 2.56
CA PRO A 8 5.08 1.02 4.00
C PRO A 8 6.49 0.69 4.50
N GLY A 9 7.27 -0.02 3.69
CA GLY A 9 8.67 -0.34 3.97
C GLY A 9 9.59 0.88 4.15
N GLU A 10 9.35 1.95 3.40
CA GLU A 10 10.15 3.18 3.50
C GLU A 10 9.84 3.96 4.77
N VAL A 11 8.55 4.02 5.16
CA VAL A 11 8.11 4.62 6.43
C VAL A 11 8.73 3.87 7.61
N LEU A 12 8.75 2.54 7.52
CA LEU A 12 9.36 1.66 8.51
C LEU A 12 10.89 1.81 8.58
N LYS A 13 11.56 2.11 7.47
CA LYS A 13 13.01 2.42 7.43
C LYS A 13 13.33 3.68 8.23
N VAL A 14 12.53 4.73 8.07
CA VAL A 14 12.70 5.98 8.83
C VAL A 14 12.46 5.74 10.32
N ALA A 15 11.47 4.93 10.68
CA ALA A 15 11.20 4.58 12.07
C ALA A 15 12.34 3.78 12.73
N ASP A 16 12.99 2.87 12.00
CA ASP A 16 14.13 2.10 12.50
C ASP A 16 15.34 2.99 12.81
N HIS A 17 15.65 3.92 11.90
CA HIS A 17 16.69 4.93 12.12
C HIS A 17 16.42 5.83 13.35
N LEU A 18 15.15 5.97 13.75
CA LEU A 18 14.73 6.72 14.93
C LEU A 18 14.60 5.83 16.19
N HIS A 19 15.13 4.60 16.18
CA HIS A 19 15.04 3.61 17.26
C HIS A 19 13.61 3.16 17.63
N MET A 20 12.64 3.42 16.76
CA MET A 20 11.22 3.26 17.07
C MET A 20 10.67 1.86 16.72
N THR A 21 11.42 0.97 16.08
CA THR A 21 10.86 -0.27 15.51
C THR A 21 11.70 -1.53 15.76
N ARG A 22 11.70 -2.03 16.99
CA ARG A 22 12.33 -3.34 17.33
C ARG A 22 11.35 -4.51 17.46
N ALA A 23 10.06 -4.35 17.19
CA ALA A 23 9.09 -5.39 17.50
C ALA A 23 9.07 -6.58 16.50
N SER A 24 9.15 -6.36 15.18
CA SER A 24 9.06 -7.45 14.17
C SER A 24 9.35 -6.99 12.73
N LEU A 25 10.23 -6.01 12.53
CA LEU A 25 10.51 -5.48 11.18
C LEU A 25 11.46 -6.43 10.42
N SER A 26 10.90 -7.31 9.61
CA SER A 26 11.71 -8.11 8.68
C SER A 26 12.40 -7.18 7.68
N SER A 27 13.73 -7.23 7.59
CA SER A 27 14.57 -6.46 6.66
C SER A 27 14.05 -6.49 5.21
N ARG A 28 13.36 -7.54 4.79
CA ARG A 28 12.71 -7.63 3.47
C ARG A 28 11.63 -6.56 3.22
N ILE A 29 10.88 -6.15 4.23
CA ILE A 29 9.82 -5.15 4.06
C ILE A 29 10.42 -3.76 3.99
N ILE A 30 11.43 -3.49 4.83
CA ILE A 30 12.22 -2.25 4.83
C ILE A 30 12.89 -2.02 3.46
N ASN A 31 13.40 -3.10 2.86
CA ASN A 31 14.05 -3.05 1.55
C ASN A 31 13.05 -3.10 0.37
N GLY A 32 11.73 -3.04 0.62
CA GLY A 32 10.70 -3.09 -0.42
C GLY A 32 10.62 -4.42 -1.17
N HIS A 33 11.27 -5.47 -0.66
CA HIS A 33 11.32 -6.80 -1.25
C HIS A 33 10.17 -7.70 -0.78
N ALA A 34 9.39 -7.27 0.22
CA ALA A 34 8.21 -7.98 0.69
C ALA A 34 7.07 -7.00 0.96
N SER A 35 5.88 -7.36 0.47
CA SER A 35 4.65 -6.64 0.77
C SER A 35 4.29 -6.75 2.24
N MET A 36 3.60 -5.74 2.74
CA MET A 36 3.06 -5.71 4.09
C MET A 36 1.93 -6.74 4.26
N SER A 37 2.19 -7.80 5.02
CA SER A 37 1.20 -8.83 5.35
C SER A 37 0.24 -8.37 6.46
N THR A 38 -1.01 -8.86 6.42
CA THR A 38 -2.02 -8.64 7.47
C THR A 38 -1.51 -9.00 8.87
N GLU A 39 -0.78 -10.11 9.01
CA GLU A 39 -0.24 -10.53 10.30
C GLU A 39 0.77 -9.52 10.87
N LEU A 40 1.61 -8.92 10.03
CA LEU A 40 2.54 -7.89 10.48
C LEU A 40 1.82 -6.60 10.82
N ALA A 41 0.82 -6.21 10.02
CA ALA A 41 0.02 -5.03 10.30
C ALA A 41 -0.67 -5.13 11.67
N VAL A 42 -1.18 -6.31 12.03
CA VAL A 42 -1.74 -6.60 13.37
C VAL A 42 -0.66 -6.56 14.44
N LYS A 43 0.52 -7.14 14.21
CA LYS A 43 1.65 -7.06 15.15
C LYS A 43 2.08 -5.61 15.41
N LEU A 44 2.08 -4.75 14.39
CA LEU A 44 2.38 -3.32 14.52
C LEU A 44 1.31 -2.61 15.35
N GLU A 45 0.03 -2.90 15.12
CA GLU A 45 -1.06 -2.36 15.92
C GLU A 45 -0.98 -2.77 17.39
N LEU A 46 -0.73 -4.05 17.66
CA LEU A 46 -0.52 -4.56 19.02
C LEU A 46 0.71 -3.96 19.70
N ALA A 47 1.73 -3.59 18.91
CA ALA A 47 2.92 -2.89 19.39
C ALA A 47 2.70 -1.37 19.57
N GLY A 48 1.50 -0.85 19.28
CA GLY A 48 1.16 0.56 19.44
C GLY A 48 1.51 1.44 18.22
N PHE A 49 1.95 0.86 17.11
CA PHE A 49 2.33 1.58 15.90
C PHE A 49 1.16 1.64 14.92
N SER A 50 0.26 2.60 15.10
CA SER A 50 -0.91 2.84 14.24
C SER A 50 -1.83 1.62 14.09
N LYS A 51 -2.91 1.74 13.30
CA LYS A 51 -3.86 0.63 13.07
C LYS A 51 -3.36 -0.29 11.96
N ALA A 52 -3.65 -1.58 12.04
CA ALA A 52 -3.33 -2.55 10.99
C ALA A 52 -3.94 -2.15 9.64
N LYS A 53 -5.16 -1.60 9.69
CA LYS A 53 -5.84 -1.08 8.49
C LYS A 53 -5.04 0.03 7.79
N PHE A 54 -4.46 0.96 8.54
CA PHE A 54 -3.67 2.06 7.98
C PHE A 54 -2.48 1.53 7.16
N TRP A 55 -1.77 0.57 7.73
CA TRP A 55 -0.63 -0.11 7.12
C TRP A 55 -1.01 -0.86 5.83
N LEU A 56 -2.14 -1.57 5.84
CA LEU A 56 -2.65 -2.28 4.66
C LEU A 56 -3.17 -1.34 3.57
N ASP A 57 -3.86 -0.25 3.95
CA ASP A 57 -4.30 0.79 3.01
C ASP A 57 -3.09 1.42 2.30
N MET A 58 -1.99 1.68 3.03
CA MET A 58 -0.75 2.20 2.45
C MET A 58 -0.13 1.25 1.42
N GLN A 59 -0.03 -0.05 1.73
CA GLN A 59 0.43 -1.06 0.77
C GLN A 59 -0.49 -1.12 -0.45
N THR A 60 -1.81 -1.05 -0.23
CA THR A 60 -2.81 -1.14 -1.29
C THR A 60 -2.69 0.06 -2.23
N ASN A 61 -2.54 1.26 -1.70
CA ASN A 61 -2.32 2.47 -2.49
C ASN A 61 -1.03 2.41 -3.30
N TYR A 62 0.05 1.89 -2.71
CA TYR A 62 1.31 1.68 -3.42
C TYR A 62 1.16 0.66 -4.56
N ASN A 63 0.53 -0.48 -4.29
CA ASN A 63 0.28 -1.50 -5.30
C ASN A 63 -0.57 -0.95 -6.44
N LEU A 64 -1.66 -0.22 -6.13
CA LEU A 64 -2.50 0.42 -7.13
C LEU A 64 -1.69 1.39 -7.99
N TRP A 65 -0.86 2.25 -7.38
CA TRP A 65 -0.01 3.17 -8.14
C TRP A 65 0.99 2.43 -9.04
N GLN A 66 1.63 1.36 -8.56
CA GLN A 66 2.51 0.53 -9.40
C GLN A 66 1.74 -0.11 -10.55
N THR A 67 0.56 -0.68 -10.28
CA THR A 67 -0.28 -1.31 -11.31
C THR A 67 -0.77 -0.29 -12.34
N MET A 68 -1.17 0.91 -11.92
CA MET A 68 -1.59 1.98 -12.84
C MET A 68 -0.46 2.46 -13.77
N GLN A 69 0.80 2.28 -13.40
CA GLN A 69 1.94 2.58 -14.27
C GLN A 69 2.26 1.45 -15.26
N GLN A 70 1.71 0.25 -15.06
CA GLN A 70 1.83 -0.85 -16.01
C GLN A 70 0.73 -0.74 -17.07
N ALA A 71 1.08 -1.08 -18.31
CA ALA A 71 0.09 -1.17 -19.39
C ALA A 71 -0.94 -2.24 -19.02
N GLN A 72 -2.20 -1.81 -18.85
CA GLN A 72 -3.30 -2.73 -18.58
C GLN A 72 -3.70 -3.44 -19.88
N PRO A 73 -4.02 -4.74 -19.85
CA PRO A 73 -4.57 -5.42 -21.01
C PRO A 73 -5.89 -4.72 -21.42
N PRO A 74 -6.30 -4.81 -22.69
CA PRO A 74 -7.56 -4.22 -23.13
C PRO A 74 -8.73 -4.87 -22.37
N ILE A 75 -9.30 -4.13 -21.41
CA ILE A 75 -10.44 -4.58 -20.61
C ILE A 75 -11.71 -3.99 -21.22
N SER A 76 -12.68 -4.85 -21.55
CA SER A 76 -14.01 -4.39 -21.96
C SER A 76 -14.87 -4.14 -20.71
N PRO A 77 -15.40 -2.91 -20.50
CA PRO A 77 -16.26 -2.63 -19.37
C PRO A 77 -17.56 -3.43 -19.47
N LEU A 78 -17.98 -4.05 -18.37
CA LEU A 78 -19.21 -4.86 -18.29
C LEU A 78 -20.49 -4.03 -18.51
N VAL A 79 -20.39 -2.70 -18.39
CA VAL A 79 -21.45 -1.75 -18.70
C VAL A 79 -20.88 -0.71 -19.65
N SER A 80 -21.32 -0.72 -20.90
CA SER A 80 -21.16 0.42 -21.79
C SER A 80 -22.02 1.55 -21.24
N ALA A 81 -21.42 2.65 -20.81
CA ALA A 81 -22.18 3.85 -20.49
C ALA A 81 -22.95 4.26 -21.75
N SER A 82 -24.25 3.95 -21.80
CA SER A 82 -25.13 4.51 -22.81
C SER A 82 -25.11 6.03 -22.59
N PRO A 83 -24.74 6.85 -23.58
CA PRO A 83 -24.90 8.29 -23.45
C PRO A 83 -26.41 8.57 -23.36
N GLN A 84 -26.90 8.83 -22.15
CA GLN A 84 -28.24 9.37 -21.98
C GLN A 84 -28.24 10.77 -22.59
N THR A 85 -28.79 10.89 -23.80
CA THR A 85 -29.02 12.16 -24.46
C THR A 85 -30.19 12.84 -23.75
N PRO A 86 -30.04 14.06 -23.18
CA PRO A 86 -31.19 14.81 -22.67
C PRO A 86 -31.99 15.33 -23.87
N LEU A 87 -33.32 15.21 -23.80
CA LEU A 87 -34.30 15.87 -24.68
C LEU A 87 -34.28 17.38 -24.48
#